data_AF-A0A316LZG6-F1
#
_entry.id   AF-A0A316LZG6-F1
#
_cell.length_a   1.000
_cell.length_b   1.000
_cell.length_c   1.000
_cell.angle_alpha   90.00
_cell.angle_beta   90.00
_cell.angle_gamma   90.00
#
_symmetry.space_group_name_H-M   'P 1'
#
loop_
_entity.id
_entity.type
_entity.pdbx_description
1 polymer ?
#
loop_
_entity_poly.entity_id
_entity_poly.type
_entity_poly.pdbx_seq_one_letter_code
_entity_poly.pdbx_strand_id
1 'polypeptide(L)'
;MKKKKFLGVLLALCMIVGTLSVAAFAQENTVDTWDGTVDTSWYTAALDATEYHITTAEQLAGMAVLLDQDMYSFRDKTIYLETDVDLQNKPWTPIGNNFSDQSGNNYNRLSGAVFNGNGHIIYNLFIDASKLEHTGEANCGFFGFVENSSISNLGIENGVLLNEVGGYEDGLLAGKMNDCNVSDCYVTGKITEKGSINCIGGMIGQIYSGSSSKPVILERCYANVEIIAGENTNATIGALCTGSLWSRTQDLIIRDCYSNGTIQSNSNQANVAGLAALINWMPIYGQKNPEEASRGIIESCYSTVEITSSGYTADFAIIDGSVKNSCWIKSSDYGCLEGTDTCTQEDNCKAFSDGLAEDSLDILIAERESSPWVAFIAEKGPILSTEANKYPADYTAVDAAIAKAEALNKSNYKDFSAVETAVAAVVRGKNIAEQTAVDDYAAAIENAIAALTYKSADYSKVEEAIAKIPADLSLYTDATVKALNDAKNAVVRGKDITEQTAVDGYAAAIENAIAALTYKSADYSKVEEAIAKIPADLSLYTDATVKALNDAKNAVVRGKNITEQETVDAMAKAINDAVSALEAKPTPEPDDSDSPQTGDNSNIWLWLGLMLLSCGGVIGTTVYSKKRKAAR
;
A
#
# COMPACT_ATOMS: atom_id res chain seq x y z
N MET A 1 41.24 -0.47 -8.32
CA MET A 1 40.57 -1.36 -9.29
C MET A 1 39.59 -2.25 -8.55
N LYS A 2 38.31 -1.88 -8.60
CA LYS A 2 37.24 -2.65 -9.27
C LYS A 2 36.92 -4.00 -8.60
N LYS A 3 36.14 -3.96 -7.50
CA LYS A 3 35.28 -5.09 -7.07
C LYS A 3 34.23 -4.77 -5.97
N LYS A 4 34.11 -3.51 -5.51
CA LYS A 4 33.11 -3.10 -4.50
C LYS A 4 31.96 -2.20 -5.02
N LYS A 5 31.80 -2.03 -6.34
CA LYS A 5 30.81 -1.12 -6.95
C LYS A 5 29.67 -1.80 -7.73
N PHE A 6 29.50 -3.13 -7.61
CA PHE A 6 28.46 -3.86 -8.37
C PHE A 6 27.34 -4.47 -7.50
N LEU A 7 27.39 -4.33 -6.17
CA LEU A 7 26.34 -4.87 -5.29
C LEU A 7 25.28 -3.82 -4.88
N GLY A 8 25.57 -2.53 -5.09
CA GLY A 8 24.67 -1.41 -4.75
C GLY A 8 23.66 -1.01 -5.83
N VAL A 9 23.61 -1.72 -6.97
CA VAL A 9 22.69 -1.41 -8.08
C VAL A 9 21.61 -2.48 -8.26
N LEU A 10 21.74 -3.64 -7.61
CA LEU A 10 20.69 -4.68 -7.62
C LEU A 10 19.70 -4.52 -6.46
N LEU A 11 20.10 -3.85 -5.36
CA LEU A 11 19.22 -3.58 -4.20
C LEU A 11 18.31 -2.36 -4.39
N ALA A 12 18.63 -1.50 -5.37
CA ALA A 12 17.89 -0.27 -5.66
C ALA A 12 16.78 -0.44 -6.71
N LEU A 13 16.54 -1.67 -7.20
CA LEU A 13 15.47 -1.96 -8.17
C LEU A 13 14.28 -2.72 -7.57
N CYS A 14 14.34 -3.11 -6.30
CA CYS A 14 13.25 -3.83 -5.62
C CYS A 14 12.45 -2.97 -4.61
N MET A 15 12.76 -1.68 -4.44
CA MET A 15 12.02 -0.76 -3.56
C MET A 15 11.21 0.31 -4.33
N ILE A 16 10.72 0.00 -5.54
CA ILE A 16 9.85 0.91 -6.33
C ILE A 16 8.47 0.27 -6.64
N VAL A 17 8.11 -0.87 -6.05
CA VAL A 17 6.74 -1.40 -6.18
C VAL A 17 6.21 -1.71 -4.79
N GLY A 18 5.36 -0.82 -4.28
CA GLY A 18 4.78 -0.90 -2.94
C GLY A 18 4.18 0.42 -2.43
N THR A 19 4.27 1.52 -3.19
CA THR A 19 3.46 2.72 -2.95
C THR A 19 2.12 2.59 -3.67
N LEU A 20 1.19 1.79 -3.14
CA LEU A 20 -0.23 1.97 -3.42
C LEU A 20 -1.03 1.75 -2.13
N SER A 21 -1.42 2.89 -1.56
CA SER A 21 -2.61 3.15 -0.73
C SER A 21 -3.03 2.10 0.30
N VAL A 22 -2.89 2.44 1.59
CA VAL A 22 -4.01 2.25 2.53
C VAL A 22 -4.03 3.44 3.50
N ALA A 23 -5.06 4.27 3.32
CA ALA A 23 -5.58 5.06 4.43
C ALA A 23 -6.37 4.08 5.31
N ALA A 24 -5.96 3.87 6.56
CA ALA A 24 -6.76 3.13 7.53
C ALA A 24 -7.07 4.05 8.70
N PHE A 25 -8.31 4.52 8.71
CA PHE A 25 -8.95 5.14 9.86
C PHE A 25 -9.00 4.12 10.99
N ALA A 26 -8.87 4.57 12.25
CA ALA A 26 -9.20 3.76 13.41
C ALA A 26 -10.68 3.34 13.32
N GLN A 27 -10.92 2.13 12.82
CA GLN A 27 -12.24 1.52 12.80
C GLN A 27 -12.48 0.90 14.18
N GLU A 28 -13.64 1.20 14.76
CA GLU A 28 -14.20 0.48 15.90
C GLU A 28 -14.06 -1.03 15.59
N ASN A 29 -13.42 -1.82 16.46
CA ASN A 29 -13.14 -3.24 16.19
C ASN A 29 -14.48 -4.01 16.22
N THR A 30 -15.20 -3.99 15.10
CA THR A 30 -16.50 -4.61 14.93
C THR A 30 -16.30 -6.09 14.62
N VAL A 31 -16.77 -6.98 15.50
CA VAL A 31 -16.77 -8.42 15.24
C VAL A 31 -17.61 -8.71 13.99
N ASP A 32 -16.99 -9.28 12.97
CA ASP A 32 -17.67 -9.67 11.74
C ASP A 32 -18.36 -11.02 11.90
N THR A 33 -19.58 -11.14 11.41
CA THR A 33 -20.44 -12.31 11.67
C THR A 33 -20.59 -13.14 10.42
N TRP A 34 -20.15 -14.40 10.47
CA TRP A 34 -20.21 -15.28 9.32
C TRP A 34 -21.64 -15.68 8.97
N ASP A 35 -22.04 -15.46 7.71
CA ASP A 35 -23.37 -15.85 7.23
C ASP A 35 -23.44 -17.30 6.71
N GLY A 36 -22.30 -17.99 6.60
CA GLY A 36 -22.16 -19.34 6.05
C GLY A 36 -21.78 -19.38 4.56
N THR A 37 -21.58 -18.21 3.93
CA THR A 37 -21.11 -18.10 2.55
C THR A 37 -19.59 -17.99 2.47
N VAL A 38 -19.04 -17.96 1.26
CA VAL A 38 -17.60 -17.90 1.01
C VAL A 38 -17.29 -16.81 0.00
N ASP A 39 -16.18 -16.11 0.21
CA ASP A 39 -15.62 -15.14 -0.72
C ASP A 39 -14.17 -15.50 -1.07
N THR A 40 -13.89 -15.71 -2.35
CA THR A 40 -12.55 -16.01 -2.89
C THR A 40 -12.02 -14.88 -3.78
N SER A 41 -12.79 -13.80 -3.94
CA SER A 41 -12.47 -12.69 -4.84
C SER A 41 -11.24 -11.91 -4.38
N TRP A 42 -11.02 -11.82 -3.06
CA TRP A 42 -9.86 -11.16 -2.46
C TRP A 42 -8.52 -11.76 -2.91
N TYR A 43 -8.49 -13.07 -3.14
CA TYR A 43 -7.29 -13.78 -3.59
C TYR A 43 -7.17 -13.79 -5.12
N THR A 44 -8.26 -14.15 -5.80
CA THR A 44 -8.26 -14.30 -7.27
C THR A 44 -8.09 -12.97 -8.01
N ALA A 45 -8.45 -11.84 -7.41
CA ALA A 45 -8.20 -10.51 -7.96
C ALA A 45 -6.70 -10.12 -7.95
N ALA A 46 -5.88 -10.78 -7.12
CA ALA A 46 -4.47 -10.42 -6.90
C ALA A 46 -3.59 -11.67 -6.65
N LEU A 47 -3.56 -12.61 -7.60
CA LEU A 47 -2.82 -13.89 -7.47
C LEU A 47 -1.32 -13.73 -7.19
N ASP A 48 -0.69 -12.66 -7.69
CA ASP A 48 0.75 -12.40 -7.54
C ASP A 48 1.11 -11.65 -6.26
N ALA A 49 0.13 -11.28 -5.43
CA ALA A 49 0.41 -10.61 -4.15
C ALA A 49 1.14 -11.54 -3.18
N THR A 50 1.98 -10.96 -2.34
CA THR A 50 2.73 -11.66 -1.29
C THR A 50 2.06 -11.54 0.07
N GLU A 51 1.15 -10.59 0.22
CA GLU A 51 0.41 -10.30 1.44
C GLU A 51 -1.09 -10.19 1.12
N TYR A 52 -1.91 -10.73 2.01
CA TYR A 52 -3.37 -10.69 1.92
C TYR A 52 -3.97 -10.36 3.28
N HIS A 53 -5.05 -9.60 3.27
CA HIS A 53 -5.73 -9.12 4.46
C HIS A 53 -7.17 -9.61 4.45
N ILE A 54 -7.54 -10.38 5.47
CA ILE A 54 -8.86 -10.94 5.67
C ILE A 54 -9.64 -10.00 6.57
N THR A 55 -10.66 -9.37 6.00
CA THR A 55 -11.48 -8.34 6.64
C THR A 55 -12.91 -8.81 6.90
N THR A 56 -13.30 -9.98 6.40
CA THR A 56 -14.61 -10.61 6.67
C THR A 56 -14.49 -12.11 6.86
N ALA A 57 -15.49 -12.71 7.50
CA ALA A 57 -15.58 -14.13 7.77
C ALA A 57 -15.75 -14.96 6.48
N GLU A 58 -16.44 -14.43 5.47
CA GLU A 58 -16.61 -15.09 4.16
C GLU A 58 -15.27 -15.20 3.43
N GLN A 59 -14.42 -14.17 3.54
CA GLN A 59 -13.06 -14.20 3.00
C GLN A 59 -12.22 -15.28 3.68
N LEU A 60 -12.34 -15.40 5.01
CA LEU A 60 -11.69 -16.46 5.79
C LEU A 60 -12.17 -17.85 5.37
N ALA A 61 -13.48 -18.06 5.25
CA ALA A 61 -14.07 -19.32 4.80
C ALA A 61 -13.67 -19.66 3.34
N GLY A 62 -13.48 -18.64 2.50
CA GLY A 62 -12.98 -18.78 1.14
C GLY A 62 -11.58 -19.39 1.04
N MET A 63 -10.76 -19.31 2.10
CA MET A 63 -9.43 -19.95 2.11
C MET A 63 -9.50 -21.45 1.90
N ALA A 64 -10.46 -22.14 2.51
CA ALA A 64 -10.62 -23.59 2.34
C ALA A 64 -10.91 -23.94 0.87
N VAL A 65 -11.83 -23.19 0.24
CA VAL A 65 -12.22 -23.35 -1.16
C VAL A 65 -11.04 -23.10 -2.11
N LEU A 66 -10.22 -22.09 -1.85
CA LEU A 66 -9.03 -21.78 -2.65
C LEU A 66 -7.99 -22.91 -2.58
N LEU A 67 -7.78 -23.43 -1.38
CA LEU A 67 -6.87 -24.54 -1.14
C LEU A 67 -7.34 -25.82 -1.83
N ASP A 68 -8.65 -26.07 -1.89
CA ASP A 68 -9.21 -27.21 -2.63
C ASP A 68 -9.00 -27.10 -4.14
N GLN A 69 -8.88 -25.87 -4.67
CA GLN A 69 -8.58 -25.62 -6.08
C GLN A 69 -7.09 -25.76 -6.39
N ASP A 70 -6.23 -25.24 -5.51
CA ASP A 70 -4.77 -25.35 -5.61
C ASP A 70 -4.13 -25.38 -4.22
N MET A 71 -3.51 -26.52 -3.88
CA MET A 71 -2.81 -26.74 -2.61
C MET A 71 -1.60 -25.83 -2.39
N TYR A 72 -1.12 -25.14 -3.44
CA TYR A 72 -0.03 -24.19 -3.36
C TYR A 72 -0.49 -22.73 -3.34
N SER A 73 -1.80 -22.46 -3.27
CA SER A 73 -2.37 -21.11 -3.29
C SER A 73 -1.71 -20.16 -2.28
N PHE A 74 -1.34 -20.64 -1.11
CA PHE A 74 -0.79 -19.79 -0.04
C PHE A 74 0.73 -19.94 0.16
N ARG A 75 1.41 -20.62 -0.76
CA ARG A 75 2.85 -20.84 -0.65
C ARG A 75 3.62 -19.52 -0.76
N ASP A 76 4.53 -19.30 0.17
CA ASP A 76 5.40 -18.14 0.29
C ASP A 76 4.62 -16.81 0.44
N LYS A 77 3.38 -16.87 0.96
CA LYS A 77 2.47 -15.73 1.17
C LYS A 77 2.17 -15.52 2.65
N THR A 78 1.89 -14.27 2.99
CA THR A 78 1.45 -13.86 4.33
C THR A 78 -0.02 -13.51 4.31
N ILE A 79 -0.79 -14.03 5.25
CA ILE A 79 -2.21 -13.78 5.43
C ILE A 79 -2.39 -13.15 6.81
N TYR A 80 -3.01 -11.97 6.85
CA TYR A 80 -3.38 -11.26 8.07
C TYR A 80 -4.88 -11.37 8.29
N LEU A 81 -5.29 -11.68 9.51
CA LEU A 81 -6.65 -11.42 9.97
C LEU A 81 -6.70 -9.98 10.48
N GLU A 82 -7.64 -9.17 10.00
CA GLU A 82 -7.76 -7.73 10.35
C GLU A 82 -9.01 -7.41 11.17
N THR A 83 -9.79 -8.45 11.51
CA THR A 83 -11.01 -8.30 12.28
C THR A 83 -11.26 -9.54 13.12
N ASP A 84 -11.93 -9.35 14.25
CA ASP A 84 -12.54 -10.46 14.98
C ASP A 84 -13.66 -11.08 14.14
N VAL A 85 -13.83 -12.40 14.23
CA VAL A 85 -14.78 -13.18 13.42
C VAL A 85 -15.64 -14.07 14.32
N ASP A 86 -16.96 -14.00 14.21
CA ASP A 86 -17.90 -14.93 14.84
C ASP A 86 -18.45 -15.93 13.81
N LEU A 87 -18.10 -17.20 13.96
CA LEU A 87 -18.54 -18.29 13.08
C LEU A 87 -19.95 -18.82 13.44
N GLN A 88 -20.58 -18.27 14.48
CA GLN A 88 -21.96 -18.52 14.91
C GLN A 88 -22.31 -19.99 15.16
N ASN A 89 -21.35 -20.83 15.53
CA ASN A 89 -21.52 -22.28 15.64
C ASN A 89 -22.05 -22.94 14.35
N LYS A 90 -21.82 -22.33 13.18
CA LYS A 90 -22.13 -22.97 11.90
C LYS A 90 -21.08 -24.03 11.61
N PRO A 91 -21.44 -25.13 10.92
CA PRO A 91 -20.48 -26.16 10.53
C PRO A 91 -19.33 -25.55 9.72
N TRP A 92 -18.13 -25.64 10.28
CA TRP A 92 -16.89 -25.20 9.68
C TRP A 92 -16.22 -26.35 8.93
N THR A 93 -15.76 -26.08 7.71
CA THR A 93 -14.90 -26.98 6.95
C THR A 93 -13.44 -26.59 7.25
N PRO A 94 -12.65 -27.46 7.91
CA PRO A 94 -11.27 -27.13 8.23
C PRO A 94 -10.46 -26.70 7.01
N ILE A 95 -9.63 -25.66 7.15
CA ILE A 95 -8.78 -25.15 6.07
C ILE A 95 -7.68 -26.18 5.80
N GLY A 96 -7.68 -26.79 4.62
CA GLY A 96 -6.74 -27.85 4.24
C GLY A 96 -7.08 -29.21 4.88
N ASN A 97 -8.27 -29.75 4.60
CA ASN A 97 -8.75 -31.01 5.21
C ASN A 97 -8.83 -32.21 4.25
N ASN A 98 -8.53 -32.01 2.97
CA ASN A 98 -8.69 -33.02 1.94
C ASN A 98 -7.44 -33.91 1.85
N PHE A 99 -7.61 -35.22 2.06
CA PHE A 99 -6.52 -36.20 2.04
C PHE A 99 -6.77 -37.30 1.02
N SER A 100 -5.68 -37.85 0.49
CA SER A 100 -5.70 -39.04 -0.35
C SER A 100 -4.57 -39.99 0.01
N ASP A 101 -4.86 -41.29 0.00
CA ASP A 101 -3.98 -42.35 0.41
C ASP A 101 -3.10 -42.93 -0.71
N GLN A 102 -2.55 -44.12 -0.46
CA GLN A 102 -1.30 -44.68 -0.97
C GLN A 102 -1.24 -45.03 -2.47
N SER A 103 -2.16 -44.56 -3.33
CA SER A 103 -2.16 -44.89 -4.76
C SER A 103 -2.62 -43.79 -5.74
N GLY A 104 -2.83 -42.54 -5.30
CA GLY A 104 -2.82 -41.41 -6.25
C GLY A 104 -3.76 -40.23 -5.99
N ASN A 105 -3.48 -39.47 -4.93
CA ASN A 105 -3.55 -37.99 -4.79
C ASN A 105 -4.96 -37.33 -4.82
N ASN A 106 -5.37 -36.42 -3.91
CA ASN A 106 -4.71 -35.16 -3.51
C ASN A 106 -4.62 -34.87 -1.99
N TYR A 107 -3.58 -34.12 -1.60
CA TYR A 107 -3.37 -33.56 -0.25
C TYR A 107 -3.60 -32.05 -0.25
N ASN A 108 -4.79 -31.60 0.11
CA ASN A 108 -5.01 -30.19 0.38
C ASN A 108 -4.49 -29.86 1.79
N ARG A 109 -3.47 -29.03 1.88
CA ARG A 109 -2.86 -28.57 3.13
C ARG A 109 -2.40 -27.13 2.97
N LEU A 110 -2.46 -26.37 4.05
CA LEU A 110 -1.87 -25.04 4.07
C LEU A 110 -0.34 -25.19 4.07
N SER A 111 0.31 -24.97 2.92
CA SER A 111 1.74 -25.23 2.73
C SER A 111 2.53 -23.95 2.48
N GLY A 112 3.56 -23.70 3.28
CA GLY A 112 4.49 -22.58 3.05
C GLY A 112 3.93 -21.19 3.34
N ALA A 113 2.86 -21.08 4.14
CA ALA A 113 2.19 -19.82 4.42
C ALA A 113 2.63 -19.21 5.76
N VAL A 114 2.48 -17.90 5.90
CA VAL A 114 2.52 -17.21 7.19
C VAL A 114 1.10 -16.75 7.49
N PHE A 115 0.46 -17.32 8.51
CA PHE A 115 -0.85 -16.87 8.97
C PHE A 115 -0.67 -16.08 10.28
N ASN A 116 -0.98 -14.79 10.25
CA ASN A 116 -0.90 -13.91 11.40
C ASN A 116 -2.32 -13.45 11.77
N GLY A 117 -2.81 -13.89 12.93
CA GLY A 117 -4.10 -13.45 13.45
C GLY A 117 -4.12 -11.97 13.85
N ASN A 118 -2.97 -11.29 13.88
CA ASN A 118 -2.82 -9.87 14.23
C ASN A 118 -3.45 -9.50 15.58
N GLY A 119 -3.59 -10.47 16.49
CA GLY A 119 -4.22 -10.30 17.80
C GLY A 119 -5.74 -10.48 17.81
N HIS A 120 -6.36 -10.81 16.67
CA HIS A 120 -7.80 -11.02 16.54
C HIS A 120 -8.25 -12.41 16.99
N ILE A 121 -9.56 -12.49 17.24
CA ILE A 121 -10.22 -13.65 17.83
C ILE A 121 -11.25 -14.24 16.85
N ILE A 122 -11.26 -15.57 16.76
CA ILE A 122 -12.30 -16.35 16.08
C ILE A 122 -13.21 -16.95 17.15
N TYR A 123 -14.48 -16.53 17.17
CA TYR A 123 -15.48 -17.01 18.10
C TYR A 123 -16.32 -18.14 17.52
N ASN A 124 -16.78 -19.03 18.40
CA ASN A 124 -17.85 -19.99 18.13
C ASN A 124 -17.58 -20.92 16.94
N LEU A 125 -16.32 -21.34 16.79
CA LEU A 125 -15.92 -22.37 15.82
C LEU A 125 -16.69 -23.66 16.12
N PHE A 126 -17.40 -24.21 15.13
CA PHE A 126 -18.09 -25.49 15.29
C PHE A 126 -17.71 -26.47 14.17
N ILE A 127 -17.09 -27.58 14.55
CA ILE A 127 -16.68 -28.64 13.64
C ILE A 127 -17.47 -29.91 13.98
N ASP A 128 -18.14 -30.45 12.97
CA ASP A 128 -18.84 -31.73 13.05
C ASP A 128 -18.21 -32.67 12.03
N ALA A 129 -17.32 -33.54 12.49
CA ALA A 129 -16.53 -34.43 11.62
C ALA A 129 -17.41 -35.37 10.78
N SER A 130 -18.63 -35.66 11.24
CA SER A 130 -19.60 -36.48 10.51
C SER A 130 -20.17 -35.81 9.27
N LYS A 131 -19.98 -34.49 9.13
CA LYS A 131 -20.46 -33.68 8.01
C LYS A 131 -19.37 -33.31 7.00
N LEU A 132 -18.12 -33.69 7.26
CA LEU A 132 -17.01 -33.44 6.33
C LEU A 132 -17.05 -34.40 5.15
N GLU A 133 -16.60 -33.97 3.97
CA GLU A 133 -16.66 -34.79 2.74
C GLU A 133 -15.86 -36.10 2.85
N HIS A 134 -14.82 -36.12 3.69
CA HIS A 134 -13.94 -37.27 3.95
C HIS A 134 -14.12 -37.82 5.38
N THR A 135 -15.38 -38.11 5.77
CA THR A 135 -15.70 -38.66 7.10
C THR A 135 -14.83 -39.88 7.44
N GLY A 136 -14.17 -39.88 8.60
CA GLY A 136 -13.33 -40.99 9.06
C GLY A 136 -11.85 -40.91 8.65
N GLU A 137 -11.47 -39.95 7.80
CA GLU A 137 -10.08 -39.69 7.37
C GLU A 137 -9.70 -38.21 7.49
N ALA A 138 -10.57 -37.39 8.06
CA ALA A 138 -10.34 -35.95 8.20
C ALA A 138 -9.43 -35.64 9.40
N ASN A 139 -8.64 -34.58 9.24
CA ASN A 139 -8.03 -33.86 10.35
C ASN A 139 -8.89 -32.69 10.74
N CYS A 140 -9.26 -32.62 12.02
CA CYS A 140 -10.24 -31.67 12.49
C CYS A 140 -9.57 -30.56 13.29
N GLY A 141 -9.83 -29.33 12.88
CA GLY A 141 -9.43 -28.10 13.56
C GLY A 141 -9.86 -26.89 12.76
N PHE A 142 -9.56 -25.68 13.22
CA PHE A 142 -9.72 -24.49 12.37
C PHE A 142 -8.95 -24.68 11.06
N PHE A 143 -7.71 -25.15 11.18
CA PHE A 143 -6.95 -25.78 10.11
C PHE A 143 -7.06 -27.31 10.17
N GLY A 144 -7.17 -27.97 9.02
CA GLY A 144 -7.08 -29.44 8.94
C GLY A 144 -5.62 -29.89 9.04
N PHE A 145 -4.86 -29.60 7.98
CA PHE A 145 -3.45 -29.91 7.86
C PHE A 145 -2.66 -28.67 7.43
N VAL A 146 -1.65 -28.37 8.23
CA VAL A 146 -0.70 -27.30 7.98
C VAL A 146 0.70 -27.90 7.80
N GLU A 147 1.44 -27.41 6.82
CA GLU A 147 2.80 -27.85 6.53
C GLU A 147 3.73 -26.65 6.25
N ASN A 148 4.98 -26.69 6.76
CA ASN A 148 6.01 -25.70 6.46
C ASN A 148 5.56 -24.24 6.64
N SER A 149 4.68 -23.98 7.60
CA SER A 149 3.99 -22.70 7.77
C SER A 149 4.17 -22.16 9.19
N SER A 150 3.96 -20.86 9.39
CA SER A 150 3.92 -20.26 10.73
C SER A 150 2.55 -19.68 11.02
N ILE A 151 2.01 -19.99 12.19
CA ILE A 151 0.75 -19.43 12.69
C ILE A 151 1.06 -18.61 13.93
N SER A 152 0.59 -17.37 13.99
CA SER A 152 0.87 -16.50 15.13
C SER A 152 -0.27 -15.56 15.49
N ASN A 153 -0.30 -15.09 16.74
CA ASN A 153 -1.18 -14.03 17.23
C ASN A 153 -2.68 -14.28 16.99
N LEU A 154 -3.16 -15.50 17.20
CA LEU A 154 -4.55 -15.89 16.93
C LEU A 154 -5.23 -16.46 18.18
N GLY A 155 -6.42 -15.96 18.50
CA GLY A 155 -7.30 -16.55 19.51
C GLY A 155 -8.45 -17.34 18.88
N ILE A 156 -8.79 -18.50 19.44
CA ILE A 156 -10.07 -19.18 19.15
C ILE A 156 -10.83 -19.32 20.46
N GLU A 157 -12.03 -18.75 20.52
CA GLU A 157 -12.87 -18.79 21.71
C GLU A 157 -14.16 -19.56 21.48
N ASN A 158 -14.52 -20.37 22.48
CA ASN A 158 -15.74 -21.19 22.47
C ASN A 158 -15.78 -22.17 21.28
N GLY A 159 -14.64 -22.74 20.91
CA GLY A 159 -14.55 -23.76 19.88
C GLY A 159 -15.21 -25.07 20.30
N VAL A 160 -15.93 -25.72 19.40
CA VAL A 160 -16.60 -27.01 19.63
C VAL A 160 -16.25 -27.94 18.48
N LEU A 161 -15.60 -29.06 18.81
CA LEU A 161 -15.28 -30.12 17.86
C LEU A 161 -16.00 -31.39 18.29
N LEU A 162 -16.86 -31.92 17.42
CA LEU A 162 -17.55 -33.19 17.58
C LEU A 162 -17.04 -34.19 16.55
N ASN A 163 -16.40 -35.25 17.02
CA ASN A 163 -15.94 -36.35 16.19
C ASN A 163 -16.54 -37.68 16.67
N GLU A 164 -17.57 -38.15 15.95
CA GLU A 164 -18.22 -39.45 16.23
C GLU A 164 -17.84 -40.54 15.21
N VAL A 165 -17.10 -40.18 14.17
CA VAL A 165 -16.78 -41.07 13.03
C VAL A 165 -15.35 -41.60 13.07
N GLY A 166 -14.48 -41.03 13.90
CA GLY A 166 -13.06 -41.31 13.89
C GLY A 166 -12.31 -40.49 12.83
N GLY A 167 -11.04 -40.78 12.62
CA GLY A 167 -10.15 -39.88 11.88
C GLY A 167 -8.71 -40.01 12.36
N TYR A 168 -7.85 -39.11 11.87
CA TYR A 168 -6.44 -39.14 12.21
C TYR A 168 -6.14 -38.29 13.44
N GLU A 169 -6.37 -36.97 13.35
CA GLU A 169 -5.91 -36.02 14.36
C GLU A 169 -6.92 -34.86 14.62
N ASP A 170 -7.21 -34.57 15.90
CA ASP A 170 -8.18 -33.55 16.32
C ASP A 170 -7.57 -32.47 17.24
N GLY A 171 -7.75 -31.19 16.90
CA GLY A 171 -7.46 -30.07 17.79
C GLY A 171 -8.04 -28.75 17.32
N LEU A 172 -8.46 -27.87 18.24
CA LEU A 172 -9.26 -26.68 17.88
C LEU A 172 -8.56 -25.72 16.93
N LEU A 173 -7.24 -25.52 17.08
CA LEU A 173 -6.46 -24.70 16.14
C LEU A 173 -6.12 -25.50 14.88
N ALA A 174 -5.59 -26.70 15.04
CA ALA A 174 -5.31 -27.57 13.91
C ALA A 174 -5.41 -29.05 14.27
N GLY A 175 -5.85 -29.88 13.31
CA GLY A 175 -5.74 -31.32 13.44
C GLY A 175 -4.28 -31.77 13.36
N LYS A 176 -3.61 -31.44 12.25
CA LYS A 176 -2.22 -31.85 11.98
C LYS A 176 -1.33 -30.67 11.60
N MET A 177 -0.12 -30.66 12.14
CA MET A 177 0.93 -29.74 11.74
C MET A 177 2.22 -30.48 11.42
N ASN A 178 2.88 -30.15 10.31
CA ASN A 178 4.18 -30.70 9.92
C ASN A 178 5.18 -29.58 9.64
N ASP A 179 6.30 -29.56 10.36
CA ASP A 179 7.32 -28.51 10.19
C ASP A 179 6.75 -27.08 10.35
N CYS A 180 5.83 -26.89 11.30
CA CYS A 180 5.15 -25.62 11.54
C CYS A 180 5.55 -24.97 12.86
N ASN A 181 5.70 -23.65 12.86
CA ASN A 181 5.89 -22.88 14.09
C ASN A 181 4.58 -22.23 14.52
N VAL A 182 4.26 -22.30 15.80
CA VAL A 182 3.06 -21.67 16.36
C VAL A 182 3.47 -20.80 17.54
N SER A 183 3.07 -19.53 17.53
CA SER A 183 3.41 -18.60 18.61
C SER A 183 2.27 -17.67 18.99
N ASP A 184 2.16 -17.34 20.28
CA ASP A 184 1.25 -16.28 20.74
C ASP A 184 -0.23 -16.55 20.43
N CYS A 185 -0.62 -17.82 20.38
CA CYS A 185 -1.97 -18.28 20.06
C CYS A 185 -2.67 -18.88 21.28
N TYR A 186 -4.01 -18.90 21.27
CA TYR A 186 -4.75 -19.61 22.31
C TYR A 186 -6.06 -20.23 21.81
N VAL A 187 -6.53 -21.24 22.53
CA VAL A 187 -7.83 -21.87 22.28
C VAL A 187 -8.62 -22.05 23.57
N THR A 188 -9.94 -21.86 23.49
CA THR A 188 -10.89 -22.27 24.53
C THR A 188 -12.03 -23.04 23.91
N GLY A 189 -12.56 -24.03 24.63
CA GLY A 189 -13.72 -24.76 24.14
C GLY A 189 -13.83 -26.21 24.57
N LYS A 190 -14.38 -27.04 23.69
CA LYS A 190 -14.70 -28.44 23.94
C LYS A 190 -14.40 -29.33 22.73
N ILE A 191 -13.76 -30.46 22.98
CA ILE A 191 -13.57 -31.55 22.02
C ILE A 191 -14.31 -32.78 22.56
N THR A 192 -15.21 -33.35 21.75
CA THR A 192 -15.88 -34.62 22.05
C THR A 192 -15.57 -35.63 20.96
N GLU A 193 -14.83 -36.66 21.34
CA GLU A 193 -14.37 -37.74 20.48
C GLU A 193 -15.02 -39.05 20.94
N LYS A 194 -15.76 -39.70 20.04
CA LYS A 194 -16.41 -41.00 20.26
C LYS A 194 -16.03 -42.03 19.20
N GLY A 195 -15.33 -41.62 18.15
CA GLY A 195 -14.77 -42.50 17.14
C GLY A 195 -13.51 -43.20 17.66
N SER A 196 -12.69 -43.67 16.72
CA SER A 196 -11.37 -44.23 17.03
C SER A 196 -10.35 -43.36 16.31
N ILE A 197 -9.64 -42.52 17.06
CA ILE A 197 -8.58 -41.67 16.51
C ILE A 197 -7.23 -41.90 17.17
N ASN A 198 -6.18 -41.40 16.52
CA ASN A 198 -4.80 -41.59 16.98
C ASN A 198 -4.36 -40.51 17.97
N CYS A 199 -4.71 -39.24 17.72
CA CYS A 199 -4.13 -38.10 18.43
C CYS A 199 -5.17 -37.00 18.71
N ILE A 200 -5.35 -36.65 19.99
CA ILE A 200 -6.25 -35.58 20.45
C ILE A 200 -5.42 -34.52 21.16
N GLY A 201 -5.45 -33.29 20.66
CA GLY A 201 -4.83 -32.13 21.30
C GLY A 201 -5.85 -31.03 21.52
N GLY A 202 -5.92 -30.41 22.71
CA GLY A 202 -6.87 -29.32 22.91
C GLY A 202 -6.67 -28.18 21.91
N MET A 203 -5.42 -27.82 21.63
CA MET A 203 -5.04 -26.87 20.58
C MET A 203 -4.66 -27.55 19.27
N ILE A 204 -3.70 -28.49 19.31
CA ILE A 204 -3.14 -29.12 18.11
C ILE A 204 -3.19 -30.63 18.24
N GLY A 205 -3.94 -31.29 17.36
CA GLY A 205 -4.09 -32.75 17.36
C GLY A 205 -2.75 -33.46 17.34
N GLN A 206 -1.91 -33.22 16.33
CA GLN A 206 -0.56 -33.76 16.27
C GLN A 206 0.43 -32.82 15.59
N ILE A 207 1.59 -32.67 16.22
CA ILE A 207 2.74 -31.95 15.66
C ILE A 207 3.79 -32.97 15.19
N TYR A 208 4.14 -32.91 13.91
CA TYR A 208 5.23 -33.67 13.31
C TYR A 208 6.46 -32.79 13.14
N SER A 209 7.61 -33.30 13.60
CA SER A 209 8.93 -32.83 13.20
C SER A 209 9.41 -33.70 12.02
N GLY A 210 9.40 -33.15 10.81
CA GLY A 210 9.76 -33.80 9.56
C GLY A 210 11.27 -34.00 9.36
N SER A 211 11.73 -34.31 8.15
CA SER A 211 13.16 -34.56 7.85
C SER A 211 14.03 -33.28 7.82
N SER A 212 13.52 -32.20 8.40
CA SER A 212 14.18 -30.90 8.47
C SER A 212 15.30 -30.91 9.53
N SER A 213 16.24 -29.96 9.43
CA SER A 213 17.27 -29.73 10.47
C SER A 213 16.92 -28.59 11.42
N LYS A 214 15.78 -27.90 11.19
CA LYS A 214 15.37 -26.73 11.97
C LYS A 214 14.33 -27.12 13.02
N PRO A 215 14.46 -26.70 14.28
CA PRO A 215 13.48 -27.08 15.30
C PRO A 215 12.06 -26.61 14.95
N VAL A 216 11.07 -27.39 15.37
CA VAL A 216 9.65 -27.03 15.38
C VAL A 216 9.34 -26.39 16.73
N ILE A 217 8.73 -25.21 16.75
CA ILE A 217 8.52 -24.44 17.98
C ILE A 217 7.03 -24.18 18.19
N LEU A 218 6.52 -24.59 19.35
CA LEU A 218 5.25 -24.15 19.91
C LEU A 218 5.55 -23.29 21.14
N GLU A 219 5.28 -21.99 21.07
CA GLU A 219 5.68 -21.06 22.13
C GLU A 219 4.62 -20.04 22.52
N ARG A 220 4.58 -19.66 23.81
CA ARG A 220 3.63 -18.64 24.30
C ARG A 220 2.17 -18.95 23.93
N CYS A 221 1.81 -20.23 23.99
CA CYS A 221 0.49 -20.73 23.59
C CYS A 221 -0.26 -21.36 24.75
N TYR A 222 -1.59 -21.35 24.68
CA TYR A 222 -2.39 -22.04 25.68
C TYR A 222 -3.69 -22.67 25.21
N ALA A 223 -4.14 -23.65 25.98
CA ALA A 223 -5.41 -24.34 25.78
C ALA A 223 -6.21 -24.38 27.08
N ASN A 224 -7.46 -23.92 27.05
CA ASN A 224 -8.44 -24.16 28.09
C ASN A 224 -9.62 -24.96 27.52
N VAL A 225 -9.47 -26.28 27.47
CA VAL A 225 -10.34 -27.16 26.69
C VAL A 225 -10.87 -28.32 27.52
N GLU A 226 -12.17 -28.56 27.43
CA GLU A 226 -12.78 -29.81 27.88
C GLU A 226 -12.63 -30.87 26.79
N ILE A 227 -11.90 -31.96 27.07
CA ILE A 227 -11.71 -33.09 26.16
C ILE A 227 -12.46 -34.29 26.70
N ILE A 228 -13.40 -34.84 25.93
CA ILE A 228 -14.09 -36.09 26.23
C ILE A 228 -13.72 -37.11 25.14
N ALA A 229 -13.02 -38.18 25.51
CA ALA A 229 -12.62 -39.27 24.63
C ALA A 229 -13.31 -40.60 25.01
N GLY A 230 -13.91 -41.27 24.02
CA GLY A 230 -14.65 -42.52 24.18
C GLY A 230 -13.80 -43.77 24.44
N GLU A 231 -14.46 -44.91 24.68
CA GLU A 231 -13.82 -46.19 25.05
C GLU A 231 -12.98 -46.83 23.94
N ASN A 232 -13.26 -46.56 22.66
CA ASN A 232 -12.62 -47.25 21.52
C ASN A 232 -11.29 -46.63 21.09
N THR A 233 -10.73 -45.71 21.87
CA THR A 233 -9.59 -44.89 21.45
C THR A 233 -8.27 -45.45 21.99
N ASN A 234 -7.38 -45.95 21.12
CA ASN A 234 -5.95 -46.10 21.48
C ASN A 234 -5.23 -44.75 21.37
N ALA A 235 -5.93 -43.68 21.76
CA ALA A 235 -5.53 -42.32 21.46
C ALA A 235 -4.39 -41.87 22.37
N THR A 236 -3.53 -41.07 21.77
CA THR A 236 -2.62 -40.19 22.48
C THR A 236 -3.34 -38.87 22.69
N ILE A 237 -3.43 -38.41 23.93
CA ILE A 237 -4.21 -37.24 24.31
C ILE A 237 -3.28 -36.26 25.04
N GLY A 238 -3.24 -35.01 24.61
CA GLY A 238 -2.55 -33.93 25.31
C GLY A 238 -3.45 -32.71 25.41
N ALA A 239 -3.60 -32.10 26.59
CA ALA A 239 -4.54 -30.98 26.69
C ALA A 239 -4.12 -29.75 25.87
N LEU A 240 -2.83 -29.55 25.62
CA LEU A 240 -2.34 -28.57 24.65
C LEU A 240 -2.15 -29.22 23.28
N CYS A 241 -1.30 -30.24 23.19
CA CYS A 241 -0.99 -30.89 21.92
C CYS A 241 -0.49 -32.32 22.08
N THR A 242 -0.52 -33.09 20.99
CA THR A 242 0.33 -34.29 20.87
C THR A 242 1.47 -34.04 19.89
N GLY A 243 2.52 -34.84 19.99
CA GLY A 243 3.64 -34.75 19.06
C GLY A 243 4.18 -36.10 18.67
N SER A 244 4.72 -36.18 17.47
CA SER A 244 5.41 -37.36 16.98
C SER A 244 6.74 -37.02 16.36
N LEU A 245 7.78 -37.63 16.91
CA LEU A 245 9.17 -37.45 16.50
C LEU A 245 9.54 -38.58 15.53
N TRP A 246 9.77 -38.22 14.26
CA TRP A 246 10.02 -39.16 13.16
C TRP A 246 11.42 -39.03 12.55
N SER A 247 12.11 -37.92 12.83
CA SER A 247 13.32 -37.49 12.12
C SER A 247 14.59 -37.63 12.95
N ARG A 248 15.73 -37.52 12.27
CA ARG A 248 17.08 -37.77 12.80
C ARG A 248 17.81 -36.50 13.27
N THR A 249 17.18 -35.33 13.21
CA THR A 249 17.88 -34.05 13.50
C THR A 249 16.98 -32.91 13.99
N GLN A 250 15.69 -33.14 14.25
CA GLN A 250 14.75 -32.04 14.48
C GLN A 250 14.13 -32.07 15.87
N ASP A 251 14.43 -31.07 16.69
CA ASP A 251 13.79 -30.94 17.99
C ASP A 251 12.36 -30.39 17.84
N LEU A 252 11.45 -30.89 18.66
CA LEU A 252 10.16 -30.26 18.94
C LEU A 252 10.29 -29.54 20.28
N ILE A 253 10.17 -28.22 20.25
CA ILE A 253 10.33 -27.36 21.42
C ILE A 253 8.95 -26.79 21.78
N ILE A 254 8.47 -27.11 22.98
CA ILE A 254 7.27 -26.54 23.57
C ILE A 254 7.74 -25.66 24.72
N ARG A 255 7.48 -24.35 24.65
CA ARG A 255 7.95 -23.44 25.68
C ARG A 255 7.00 -22.31 26.04
N ASP A 256 7.04 -21.88 27.29
CA ASP A 256 6.21 -20.77 27.78
C ASP A 256 4.71 -21.04 27.52
N CYS A 257 4.30 -22.29 27.63
CA CYS A 257 2.95 -22.75 27.28
C CYS A 257 2.21 -23.31 28.49
N TYR A 258 0.88 -23.27 28.46
CA TYR A 258 0.07 -23.89 29.50
C TYR A 258 -1.21 -24.53 29.03
N SER A 259 -1.73 -25.41 29.88
CA SER A 259 -3.04 -26.01 29.69
C SER A 259 -3.89 -25.97 30.94
N ASN A 260 -5.18 -25.74 30.72
CA ASN A 260 -6.25 -25.84 31.71
C ASN A 260 -7.45 -26.57 31.10
N GLY A 261 -8.41 -26.92 31.95
CA GLY A 261 -9.63 -27.62 31.56
C GLY A 261 -9.64 -29.03 32.11
N THR A 262 -10.31 -29.93 31.40
CA THR A 262 -10.56 -31.28 31.90
C THR A 262 -10.38 -32.29 30.77
N ILE A 263 -9.77 -33.43 31.06
CA ILE A 263 -9.74 -34.57 30.15
C ILE A 263 -10.52 -35.72 30.78
N GLN A 264 -11.51 -36.24 30.08
CA GLN A 264 -12.16 -37.50 30.40
C GLN A 264 -11.86 -38.52 29.29
N SER A 265 -11.24 -39.65 29.63
CA SER A 265 -10.97 -40.74 28.68
C SER A 265 -11.41 -42.08 29.27
N ASN A 266 -12.32 -42.77 28.59
CA ASN A 266 -12.82 -44.07 29.06
C ASN A 266 -11.98 -45.26 28.54
N SER A 267 -10.96 -45.01 27.71
CA SER A 267 -10.07 -46.05 27.17
C SER A 267 -8.95 -46.41 28.15
N ASN A 268 -8.80 -47.71 28.40
CA ASN A 268 -7.70 -48.25 29.21
C ASN A 268 -6.38 -48.40 28.45
N GLN A 269 -6.36 -48.07 27.16
CA GLN A 269 -5.18 -48.12 26.29
C GLN A 269 -4.68 -46.73 25.88
N ALA A 270 -5.41 -45.67 26.25
CA ALA A 270 -5.03 -44.30 25.93
C ALA A 270 -3.80 -43.84 26.73
N ASN A 271 -2.99 -43.00 26.09
CA ASN A 271 -1.91 -42.25 26.74
C ASN A 271 -2.38 -40.81 26.91
N VAL A 272 -2.55 -40.35 28.14
CA VAL A 272 -3.15 -39.05 28.44
C VAL A 272 -2.14 -38.16 29.16
N ALA A 273 -1.93 -36.96 28.63
CA ALA A 273 -1.03 -35.95 29.17
C ALA A 273 -1.77 -34.66 29.52
N GLY A 274 -1.49 -34.09 30.70
CA GLY A 274 -2.02 -32.81 31.16
C GLY A 274 -1.62 -31.65 30.24
N LEU A 275 -0.41 -31.62 29.69
CA LEU A 275 0.03 -30.63 28.70
C LEU A 275 0.25 -31.27 27.33
N ALA A 276 1.32 -32.06 27.19
CA ALA A 276 1.77 -32.58 25.91
C ALA A 276 2.10 -34.06 25.99
N ALA A 277 1.61 -34.82 24.99
CA ALA A 277 1.92 -36.22 24.81
C ALA A 277 2.80 -36.42 23.57
N LEU A 278 4.09 -36.61 23.78
CA LEU A 278 5.12 -36.69 22.75
C LEU A 278 5.64 -38.12 22.62
N ILE A 279 5.42 -38.71 21.44
CA ILE A 279 5.86 -40.07 21.13
C ILE A 279 7.04 -40.02 20.16
N ASN A 280 8.15 -40.64 20.56
CA ASN A 280 9.25 -40.92 19.67
C ASN A 280 9.08 -42.29 19.02
N TRP A 281 8.86 -42.31 17.70
CA TRP A 281 8.61 -43.55 16.95
C TRP A 281 9.91 -44.22 16.44
N MET A 282 11.08 -43.59 16.63
CA MET A 282 12.36 -44.10 16.13
C MET A 282 12.84 -45.45 16.74
N PRO A 283 12.66 -45.74 18.05
CA PRO A 283 13.10 -47.01 18.63
C PRO A 283 12.45 -48.24 17.99
N ILE A 284 11.24 -48.07 17.44
CA ILE A 284 10.45 -49.12 16.80
C ILE A 284 11.03 -49.51 15.42
N TYR A 285 11.79 -48.62 14.77
CA TYR A 285 12.40 -48.84 13.44
C TYR A 285 13.90 -49.17 13.47
N GLY A 286 14.47 -49.50 14.64
CA GLY A 286 15.74 -50.24 14.74
C GLY A 286 17.04 -49.43 14.64
N GLN A 287 17.05 -48.15 15.00
CA GLN A 287 18.28 -47.32 15.02
C GLN A 287 18.89 -47.22 16.44
N LYS A 288 20.23 -47.21 16.53
CA LYS A 288 21.01 -47.48 17.76
C LYS A 288 21.76 -46.28 18.37
N ASN A 289 21.70 -45.06 17.80
CA ASN A 289 22.46 -43.91 18.31
C ASN A 289 21.53 -42.81 18.91
N PRO A 290 21.37 -42.72 20.24
CA PRO A 290 20.49 -41.76 20.91
C PRO A 290 20.87 -40.29 20.69
N GLU A 291 22.15 -40.00 20.41
CA GLU A 291 22.64 -38.61 20.21
C GLU A 291 22.20 -38.00 18.86
N GLU A 292 21.66 -38.80 17.94
CA GLU A 292 21.13 -38.39 16.63
C GLU A 292 19.59 -38.49 16.57
N ALA A 293 18.91 -38.61 17.70
CA ALA A 293 17.44 -38.63 17.73
C ALA A 293 16.87 -37.21 17.82
N SER A 294 15.75 -36.96 17.12
CA SER A 294 14.87 -35.83 17.40
C SER A 294 14.47 -35.84 18.87
N ARG A 295 14.51 -34.68 19.55
CA ARG A 295 14.14 -34.57 20.97
C ARG A 295 12.84 -33.79 21.14
N GLY A 296 12.01 -34.27 22.06
CA GLY A 296 10.96 -33.45 22.66
C GLY A 296 11.55 -32.63 23.80
N ILE A 297 11.43 -31.31 23.72
CA ILE A 297 11.91 -30.36 24.73
C ILE A 297 10.70 -29.59 25.26
N ILE A 298 10.46 -29.67 26.58
CA ILE A 298 9.45 -28.88 27.26
C ILE A 298 10.13 -27.96 28.27
N GLU A 299 9.95 -26.65 28.12
CA GLU A 299 10.62 -25.60 28.88
C GLU A 299 9.61 -24.56 29.36
N SER A 300 9.61 -24.18 30.64
CA SER A 300 8.76 -23.07 31.12
C SER A 300 7.26 -23.32 30.93
N CYS A 301 6.78 -24.54 31.17
CA CYS A 301 5.38 -24.89 30.94
C CYS A 301 4.68 -25.36 32.23
N TYR A 302 3.36 -25.17 32.29
CA TYR A 302 2.56 -25.68 33.40
C TYR A 302 1.23 -26.28 32.96
N SER A 303 0.68 -27.19 33.77
CA SER A 303 -0.66 -27.74 33.54
C SER A 303 -1.47 -27.78 34.83
N THR A 304 -2.75 -27.41 34.72
CA THR A 304 -3.77 -27.50 35.78
C THR A 304 -4.95 -28.38 35.39
N VAL A 305 -4.77 -29.20 34.34
CA VAL A 305 -5.84 -30.01 33.75
C VAL A 305 -6.26 -31.13 34.69
N GLU A 306 -7.56 -31.27 34.91
CA GLU A 306 -8.10 -32.41 35.65
C GLU A 306 -8.26 -33.61 34.71
N ILE A 307 -7.54 -34.71 35.00
CA ILE A 307 -7.57 -35.91 34.15
C ILE A 307 -8.37 -37.03 34.83
N THR A 308 -9.45 -37.44 34.20
CA THR A 308 -10.20 -38.66 34.54
C THR A 308 -9.99 -39.68 33.43
N SER A 309 -9.06 -40.64 33.63
CA SER A 309 -8.81 -41.69 32.64
C SER A 309 -8.63 -43.07 33.25
N SER A 310 -9.07 -44.10 32.54
CA SER A 310 -8.77 -45.51 32.82
C SER A 310 -7.46 -46.01 32.19
N GLY A 311 -6.82 -45.18 31.35
CA GLY A 311 -5.56 -45.46 30.66
C GLY A 311 -4.34 -44.89 31.40
N TYR A 312 -3.22 -44.80 30.69
CA TYR A 312 -2.00 -44.20 31.23
C TYR A 312 -2.13 -42.69 31.30
N THR A 313 -1.73 -42.12 32.43
CA THR A 313 -1.83 -40.68 32.67
C THR A 313 -0.48 -40.10 33.08
N ALA A 314 -0.18 -38.89 32.62
CA ALA A 314 0.96 -38.09 33.02
C ALA A 314 0.58 -36.60 32.90
N ASP A 315 1.35 -35.71 33.52
CA ASP A 315 1.20 -34.27 33.24
C ASP A 315 1.98 -33.89 31.98
N PHE A 316 3.17 -34.48 31.83
CA PHE A 316 4.01 -34.38 30.64
C PHE A 316 4.43 -35.79 30.23
N ALA A 317 4.07 -36.23 29.03
CA ALA A 317 4.51 -37.52 28.50
C ALA A 317 5.53 -37.29 27.39
N ILE A 318 6.80 -37.64 27.62
CA ILE A 318 7.87 -37.59 26.60
C ILE A 318 8.63 -38.90 26.60
N ILE A 319 8.68 -39.56 25.44
CA ILE A 319 9.53 -40.73 25.21
C ILE A 319 10.82 -40.24 24.54
N ASP A 320 11.94 -40.29 25.27
CA ASP A 320 13.28 -39.84 24.82
C ASP A 320 13.36 -38.31 24.54
N GLY A 321 13.60 -37.52 25.58
CA GLY A 321 13.63 -36.06 25.53
C GLY A 321 13.99 -35.42 26.87
N SER A 322 13.79 -34.12 27.00
CA SER A 322 14.14 -33.38 28.22
C SER A 322 13.01 -32.46 28.66
N VAL A 323 12.69 -32.50 29.97
CA VAL A 323 11.80 -31.54 30.62
C VAL A 323 12.66 -30.62 31.48
N LYS A 324 12.46 -29.31 31.38
CA LYS A 324 13.14 -28.30 32.20
C LYS A 324 12.16 -27.23 32.63
N ASN A 325 12.37 -26.64 33.79
CA ASN A 325 11.60 -25.48 34.28
C ASN A 325 10.07 -25.63 34.14
N SER A 326 9.52 -26.84 34.30
CA SER A 326 8.12 -27.14 34.03
C SER A 326 7.45 -27.72 35.27
N CYS A 327 6.21 -27.32 35.56
CA CYS A 327 5.52 -27.67 36.81
C CYS A 327 4.13 -28.27 36.59
N TRP A 328 3.60 -28.96 37.61
CA TRP A 328 2.26 -29.54 37.64
C TRP A 328 1.58 -29.34 39.00
N ILE A 329 0.26 -29.44 39.04
CA ILE A 329 -0.54 -29.30 40.27
C ILE A 329 -1.28 -30.61 40.55
N LYS A 330 -1.00 -31.20 41.72
CA LYS A 330 -1.49 -32.54 42.09
C LYS A 330 -2.89 -32.43 42.72
N SER A 331 -3.94 -32.66 41.94
CA SER A 331 -5.33 -32.69 42.47
C SER A 331 -5.76 -34.08 43.00
N SER A 332 -5.11 -35.18 42.56
CA SER A 332 -5.24 -36.52 43.18
C SER A 332 -4.20 -37.50 42.63
N ASP A 333 -4.01 -38.64 43.28
CA ASP A 333 -2.93 -39.61 43.03
C ASP A 333 -2.95 -40.27 41.63
N TYR A 334 -1.97 -39.94 40.78
CA TYR A 334 -1.72 -40.63 39.50
C TYR A 334 -0.33 -41.27 39.50
N GLY A 335 -0.25 -42.51 39.00
CA GLY A 335 0.97 -43.31 38.94
C GLY A 335 1.74 -43.09 37.64
N CYS A 336 3.08 -43.12 37.74
CA CYS A 336 3.97 -43.04 36.58
C CYS A 336 3.82 -44.26 35.66
N LEU A 337 4.17 -44.10 34.37
CA LEU A 337 4.32 -45.19 33.41
C LEU A 337 5.34 -46.23 33.94
N GLU A 338 4.92 -47.47 34.18
CA GLU A 338 5.84 -48.56 34.50
C GLU A 338 6.77 -48.84 33.30
N GLY A 339 8.09 -48.67 33.50
CA GLY A 339 9.11 -49.02 32.50
C GLY A 339 9.78 -47.85 31.77
N THR A 340 9.45 -46.59 32.12
CA THR A 340 10.20 -45.42 31.65
C THR A 340 11.03 -44.84 32.80
N ASP A 341 12.37 -44.91 32.72
CA ASP A 341 13.29 -44.34 33.72
C ASP A 341 13.21 -42.79 33.86
N THR A 342 12.35 -42.12 33.09
CA THR A 342 12.29 -40.65 32.96
C THR A 342 11.42 -39.93 34.00
N CYS A 343 10.79 -40.63 34.95
CA CYS A 343 10.14 -40.00 36.11
C CYS A 343 11.12 -39.78 37.29
N THR A 344 12.43 -39.84 37.07
CA THR A 344 13.44 -39.57 38.10
C THR A 344 14.06 -38.18 37.91
N GLN A 345 13.32 -37.15 38.30
CA GLN A 345 13.91 -35.91 38.80
C GLN A 345 12.91 -35.23 39.75
N GLU A 346 12.77 -35.82 40.94
CA GLU A 346 12.04 -35.25 42.08
C GLU A 346 12.56 -33.86 42.52
N ASP A 347 13.71 -33.41 41.99
CA ASP A 347 14.37 -32.17 42.45
C ASP A 347 13.85 -30.87 41.78
N ASN A 348 13.05 -30.94 40.70
CA ASN A 348 12.65 -29.74 39.94
C ASN A 348 11.13 -29.44 39.92
N CYS A 349 10.29 -30.27 40.54
CA CYS A 349 8.82 -30.09 40.54
C CYS A 349 8.26 -30.02 41.97
N LYS A 350 7.70 -28.89 42.37
CA LYS A 350 6.89 -28.77 43.60
C LYS A 350 5.42 -29.01 43.25
N ALA A 351 4.86 -30.13 43.72
CA ALA A 351 3.43 -30.37 43.71
C ALA A 351 2.76 -29.46 44.76
N PHE A 352 1.81 -28.62 44.34
CA PHE A 352 0.93 -27.89 45.27
C PHE A 352 -0.17 -28.86 45.73
N SER A 353 -0.16 -29.23 47.02
CA SER A 353 -1.02 -30.27 47.60
C SER A 353 -2.47 -29.82 47.83
N ASP A 354 -2.73 -28.53 47.73
CA ASP A 354 -4.01 -27.91 48.00
C ASP A 354 -4.21 -26.92 46.86
N GLY A 355 -5.27 -27.10 46.06
CA GLY A 355 -5.47 -26.39 44.78
C GLY A 355 -5.13 -24.89 44.84
N LEU A 356 -4.76 -24.29 43.71
CA LEU A 356 -4.25 -22.92 43.60
C LEU A 356 -5.13 -21.89 44.33
N ALA A 357 -4.83 -21.65 45.60
CA ALA A 357 -5.27 -20.47 46.31
C ALA A 357 -4.41 -19.28 45.84
N GLU A 358 -4.92 -18.07 46.03
CA GLU A 358 -4.31 -16.80 45.59
C GLU A 358 -2.85 -16.65 46.12
N ASP A 359 -2.53 -17.33 47.22
CA ASP A 359 -1.21 -17.44 47.85
C ASP A 359 -0.24 -18.43 47.16
N SER A 360 -0.73 -19.43 46.41
CA SER A 360 0.12 -20.35 45.62
C SER A 360 0.80 -19.64 44.43
N LEU A 361 0.13 -18.63 43.86
CA LEU A 361 0.71 -17.73 42.87
C LEU A 361 1.81 -16.85 43.50
N ASP A 362 1.58 -16.34 44.71
CA ASP A 362 2.58 -15.57 45.48
C ASP A 362 3.77 -16.44 45.93
N ILE A 363 3.56 -17.73 46.22
CA ILE A 363 4.63 -18.69 46.53
C ILE A 363 5.48 -18.99 45.28
N LEU A 364 4.86 -19.15 44.11
CA LEU A 364 5.56 -19.27 42.82
C LEU A 364 6.36 -17.98 42.49
N ILE A 365 5.83 -16.81 42.86
CA ILE A 365 6.49 -15.50 42.74
C ILE A 365 7.57 -15.25 43.80
N ALA A 366 7.47 -15.83 45.00
CA ALA A 366 8.47 -15.67 46.06
C ALA A 366 9.68 -16.61 45.86
N GLU A 367 9.45 -17.84 45.37
CA GLU A 367 10.52 -18.78 45.04
C GLU A 367 11.29 -18.35 43.77
N ARG A 368 10.67 -17.52 42.91
CA ARG A 368 11.23 -16.77 41.76
C ARG A 368 12.58 -16.11 42.03
N GLU A 369 12.76 -15.56 43.24
CA GLU A 369 13.98 -14.80 43.59
C GLU A 369 15.11 -15.70 44.11
N SER A 370 14.82 -16.99 44.30
CA SER A 370 15.74 -17.95 44.94
C SER A 370 16.11 -19.17 44.10
N SER A 371 15.37 -19.47 43.02
CA SER A 371 15.61 -20.64 42.14
C SER A 371 15.46 -20.32 40.64
N PRO A 372 16.40 -20.71 39.77
CA PRO A 372 16.39 -20.40 38.33
C PRO A 372 15.44 -21.27 37.47
N TRP A 373 14.38 -21.87 38.05
CA TRP A 373 13.61 -22.95 37.42
C TRP A 373 12.09 -22.73 37.27
N VAL A 374 11.57 -21.51 37.39
CA VAL A 374 10.14 -21.23 37.11
C VAL A 374 10.03 -20.12 36.08
N ALA A 375 9.51 -20.47 34.91
CA ALA A 375 9.29 -19.55 33.80
C ALA A 375 7.83 -19.63 33.34
N PHE A 376 7.26 -18.43 33.23
CA PHE A 376 6.03 -18.02 32.56
C PHE A 376 4.85 -19.00 32.62
N ILE A 377 3.98 -18.74 33.61
CA ILE A 377 2.55 -18.98 33.44
C ILE A 377 2.12 -18.05 32.31
N ALA A 378 1.91 -18.59 31.10
CA ALA A 378 1.17 -17.83 30.11
C ALA A 378 -0.22 -17.58 30.73
N GLU A 379 -0.58 -16.33 30.81
CA GLU A 379 -1.87 -15.83 30.42
C GLU A 379 -1.45 -14.70 29.47
N LYS A 380 -2.19 -14.37 28.42
CA LYS A 380 -2.19 -12.95 28.05
C LYS A 380 -3.01 -12.21 29.13
N GLY A 381 -2.53 -12.26 30.37
CA GLY A 381 -3.04 -11.53 31.52
C GLY A 381 -2.40 -10.14 31.53
N PRO A 382 -3.09 -9.13 32.08
CA PRO A 382 -2.57 -7.77 32.13
C PRO A 382 -1.20 -7.77 32.81
N ILE A 383 -0.28 -6.95 32.30
CA ILE A 383 0.94 -6.63 33.02
C ILE A 383 0.51 -6.12 34.39
N LEU A 384 0.75 -6.92 35.42
CA LEU A 384 0.44 -6.53 36.79
C LEU A 384 1.18 -5.21 37.05
N SER A 385 0.44 -4.18 37.45
CA SER A 385 0.93 -2.80 37.60
C SER A 385 2.22 -2.66 38.44
N THR A 386 2.56 -3.67 39.23
CA THR A 386 3.74 -3.76 40.09
C THR A 386 5.03 -4.21 39.38
N GLU A 387 4.96 -4.80 38.18
CA GLU A 387 6.11 -5.35 37.43
C GLU A 387 6.39 -4.61 36.10
N ALA A 388 5.55 -3.62 35.78
CA ALA A 388 5.62 -2.83 34.55
C ALA A 388 6.94 -2.03 34.39
N ASN A 389 7.74 -1.88 35.44
CA ASN A 389 9.03 -1.19 35.40
C ASN A 389 10.17 -2.00 34.76
N LYS A 390 9.98 -3.30 34.51
CA LYS A 390 11.04 -4.23 34.07
C LYS A 390 11.02 -4.57 32.57
N TYR A 391 9.96 -4.19 31.86
CA TYR A 391 9.80 -4.47 30.42
C TYR A 391 9.86 -3.16 29.63
N PRO A 392 10.53 -3.11 28.48
CA PRO A 392 10.57 -1.91 27.65
C PRO A 392 9.17 -1.56 27.13
N ALA A 393 8.87 -0.27 27.03
CA ALA A 393 7.69 0.22 26.34
C ALA A 393 7.81 -0.01 24.82
N ASP A 394 6.68 -0.17 24.14
CA ASP A 394 6.60 -0.24 22.69
C ASP A 394 6.62 1.17 22.09
N TYR A 395 7.64 1.45 21.27
CA TYR A 395 7.82 2.73 20.59
C TYR A 395 7.41 2.70 19.11
N THR A 396 6.83 1.61 18.62
CA THR A 396 6.49 1.44 17.19
C THR A 396 5.64 2.60 16.67
N ALA A 397 4.65 3.05 17.45
CA ALA A 397 3.81 4.20 17.09
C ALA A 397 4.61 5.53 17.06
N VAL A 398 5.52 5.73 18.01
CA VAL A 398 6.40 6.92 18.05
C VAL A 398 7.35 6.92 16.86
N ASP A 399 7.94 5.78 16.53
CA ASP A 399 8.84 5.62 15.37
C ASP A 399 8.12 5.92 14.06
N ALA A 400 6.89 5.42 13.90
CA ALA A 400 6.04 5.74 12.76
C ALA A 400 5.72 7.25 12.67
N ALA A 401 5.38 7.89 13.79
CA ALA A 401 5.06 9.32 13.82
C ALA A 401 6.28 10.21 13.51
N ILE A 402 7.47 9.85 14.01
CA ILE A 402 8.73 10.55 13.68
C ILE A 402 9.03 10.39 12.19
N ALA A 403 8.93 9.17 11.64
CA ALA A 403 9.16 8.94 10.23
C ALA A 403 8.21 9.76 9.33
N LYS A 404 6.93 9.88 9.72
CA LYS A 404 5.98 10.78 9.05
C LYS A 404 6.44 12.24 9.12
N ALA A 405 6.85 12.74 10.29
CA ALA A 405 7.34 14.10 10.44
C ALA A 405 8.58 14.38 9.56
N GLU A 406 9.50 13.43 9.45
CA GLU A 406 10.72 13.54 8.64
C GLU A 406 10.45 13.52 7.13
N ALA A 407 9.39 12.82 6.69
CA ALA A 407 8.98 12.78 5.29
C ALA A 407 8.36 14.10 4.80
N LEU A 408 7.93 14.99 5.70
CA LEU A 408 7.30 16.25 5.35
C LEU A 408 8.32 17.29 4.88
N ASN A 409 8.00 17.97 3.77
CA ASN A 409 8.79 19.12 3.35
C ASN A 409 8.44 20.36 4.20
N LYS A 410 9.25 20.62 5.23
CA LYS A 410 9.11 21.73 6.17
C LYS A 410 8.94 23.10 5.50
N SER A 411 9.52 23.34 4.32
CA SER A 411 9.42 24.64 3.65
C SER A 411 7.99 24.98 3.21
N ASN A 412 7.14 23.98 3.03
CA ASN A 412 5.77 24.15 2.54
C ASN A 412 4.80 24.64 3.62
N TYR A 413 5.16 24.54 4.90
CA TYR A 413 4.30 24.88 6.02
C TYR A 413 4.61 26.26 6.57
N LYS A 414 3.60 26.94 7.11
CA LYS A 414 3.75 28.28 7.71
C LYS A 414 4.61 28.24 8.96
N ASP A 415 4.43 27.21 9.77
CA ASP A 415 5.16 26.96 11.01
C ASP A 415 5.30 25.45 11.19
N PHE A 416 6.50 24.98 11.52
CA PHE A 416 6.83 23.57 11.76
C PHE A 416 7.41 23.36 13.18
N SER A 417 7.51 24.43 13.97
CA SER A 417 8.16 24.42 15.28
C SER A 417 7.49 23.50 16.29
N ALA A 418 6.16 23.36 16.22
CA ALA A 418 5.40 22.47 17.10
C ALA A 418 5.75 20.99 16.88
N VAL A 419 5.93 20.57 15.62
CA VAL A 419 6.36 19.20 15.27
C VAL A 419 7.79 18.96 15.74
N GLU A 420 8.69 19.91 15.51
CA GLU A 420 10.08 19.81 16.00
C GLU A 420 10.15 19.72 17.53
N THR A 421 9.31 20.49 18.22
CA THR A 421 9.19 20.44 19.67
C THR A 421 8.66 19.07 20.14
N ALA A 422 7.62 18.54 19.50
CA ALA A 422 7.04 17.24 19.84
C ALA A 422 8.03 16.08 19.62
N VAL A 423 8.74 16.07 18.48
CA VAL A 423 9.77 15.06 18.19
C VAL A 423 10.94 15.15 19.18
N ALA A 424 11.39 16.37 19.50
CA ALA A 424 12.47 16.57 20.47
C ALA A 424 12.09 16.18 21.91
N ALA A 425 10.79 16.16 22.23
CA ALA A 425 10.29 15.77 23.55
C ALA A 425 10.29 14.25 23.79
N VAL A 426 10.52 13.43 22.76
CA VAL A 426 10.53 11.97 22.86
C VAL A 426 11.71 11.51 23.71
N VAL A 427 11.40 10.89 24.85
CA VAL A 427 12.40 10.23 25.71
C VAL A 427 12.33 8.73 25.48
N ARG A 428 13.47 8.11 25.12
CA ARG A 428 13.63 6.67 24.87
C ARG A 428 14.02 5.90 26.14
N GLY A 429 13.79 4.59 26.13
CA GLY A 429 14.16 3.69 27.23
C GLY A 429 13.15 3.65 28.37
N LYS A 430 11.91 4.09 28.12
CA LYS A 430 10.80 3.90 29.06
C LYS A 430 10.40 2.44 29.14
N ASN A 431 9.77 2.12 30.25
CA ASN A 431 9.19 0.81 30.50
C ASN A 431 7.67 0.84 30.28
N ILE A 432 7.05 -0.34 30.24
CA ILE A 432 5.64 -0.49 29.92
C ILE A 432 4.68 0.13 30.97
N ALA A 433 5.16 0.43 32.19
CA ALA A 433 4.38 1.22 33.17
C ALA A 433 4.14 2.65 32.67
N GLU A 434 5.05 3.13 31.83
CA GLU A 434 5.03 4.44 31.20
C GLU A 434 4.52 4.36 29.76
N GLN A 435 3.87 3.27 29.34
CA GLN A 435 3.38 3.10 27.96
C GLN A 435 2.44 4.23 27.56
N THR A 436 1.55 4.68 28.45
CA THR A 436 0.70 5.86 28.18
C THR A 436 1.52 7.11 27.87
N ALA A 437 2.67 7.32 28.53
CA ALA A 437 3.55 8.45 28.20
C ALA A 437 4.26 8.29 26.84
N VAL A 438 4.51 7.04 26.41
CA VAL A 438 5.04 6.73 25.08
C VAL A 438 3.97 6.94 24.01
N ASP A 439 2.74 6.49 24.27
CA ASP A 439 1.58 6.69 23.41
C ASP A 439 1.26 8.20 23.28
N ASP A 440 1.38 8.96 24.36
CA ASP A 440 1.24 10.42 24.38
C ASP A 440 2.30 11.11 23.51
N TYR A 441 3.53 10.58 23.41
CA TYR A 441 4.53 11.12 22.48
C TYR A 441 4.08 10.95 21.02
N ALA A 442 3.60 9.76 20.66
CA ALA A 442 3.09 9.50 19.32
C ALA A 442 1.90 10.43 19.02
N ALA A 443 0.94 10.51 19.94
CA ALA A 443 -0.22 11.38 19.80
C ALA A 443 0.17 12.87 19.69
N ALA A 444 1.14 13.35 20.46
CA ALA A 444 1.62 14.73 20.39
C ALA A 444 2.25 15.05 19.02
N ILE A 445 3.04 14.13 18.46
CA ILE A 445 3.64 14.30 17.13
C ILE A 445 2.56 14.29 16.05
N GLU A 446 1.63 13.32 16.08
CA GLU A 446 0.53 13.23 15.12
C GLU A 446 -0.39 14.45 15.17
N ASN A 447 -0.73 14.93 16.37
CA ASN A 447 -1.54 16.15 16.54
C ASN A 447 -0.81 17.39 16.03
N ALA A 448 0.51 17.50 16.27
CA ALA A 448 1.31 18.60 15.75
C ALA A 448 1.38 18.57 14.22
N ILE A 449 1.50 17.38 13.62
CA ILE A 449 1.45 17.18 12.16
C ILE A 449 0.06 17.56 11.62
N ALA A 450 -1.01 17.08 12.25
CA ALA A 450 -2.38 17.35 11.83
C ALA A 450 -2.75 18.85 11.92
N ALA A 451 -2.14 19.57 12.85
CA ALA A 451 -2.33 21.02 13.01
C ALA A 451 -1.51 21.87 12.01
N LEU A 452 -0.63 21.26 11.20
CA LEU A 452 0.16 21.98 10.22
C LEU A 452 -0.73 22.66 9.18
N THR A 453 -0.38 23.89 8.83
CA THR A 453 -1.05 24.65 7.77
C THR A 453 -0.08 24.99 6.66
N TYR A 454 -0.47 24.67 5.43
CA TYR A 454 0.33 25.00 4.25
C TYR A 454 0.44 26.52 4.07
N LYS A 455 1.57 26.96 3.53
CA LYS A 455 1.73 28.31 2.98
C LYS A 455 0.81 28.48 1.77
N SER A 456 0.34 29.70 1.56
CA SER A 456 -0.38 30.04 0.34
C SER A 456 0.54 29.92 -0.87
N ALA A 457 -0.02 29.54 -2.02
CA ALA A 457 0.68 29.61 -3.29
C ALA A 457 1.04 31.07 -3.63
N ASP A 458 2.14 31.25 -4.36
CA ASP A 458 2.57 32.55 -4.86
C ASP A 458 1.83 32.89 -6.16
N TYR A 459 1.02 33.95 -6.12
CA TYR A 459 0.28 34.48 -7.27
C TYR A 459 0.98 35.66 -7.95
N SER A 460 2.20 36.02 -7.54
CA SER A 460 2.97 37.14 -8.12
C SER A 460 3.01 37.10 -9.66
N LYS A 461 3.32 35.93 -10.25
CA LYS A 461 3.31 35.72 -11.70
C LYS A 461 1.95 35.96 -12.35
N VAL A 462 0.86 35.60 -11.66
CA VAL A 462 -0.50 35.84 -12.16
C VAL A 462 -0.79 37.33 -12.18
N GLU A 463 -0.42 38.07 -11.13
CA GLU A 463 -0.58 39.52 -11.08
C GLU A 463 0.27 40.22 -12.16
N GLU A 464 1.51 39.77 -12.36
CA GLU A 464 2.37 40.27 -13.43
C GLU A 464 1.76 40.02 -14.81
N ALA A 465 1.21 38.83 -15.06
CA ALA A 465 0.54 38.51 -16.32
C ALA A 465 -0.71 39.38 -16.53
N ILE A 466 -1.53 39.59 -15.50
CA ILE A 466 -2.71 40.46 -15.56
C ILE A 466 -2.31 41.91 -15.84
N ALA A 467 -1.21 42.39 -15.27
CA ALA A 467 -0.71 43.74 -15.50
C ALA A 467 -0.23 43.97 -16.94
N LYS A 468 0.11 42.92 -17.70
CA LYS A 468 0.50 42.99 -19.12
C LYS A 468 -0.70 43.10 -20.08
N ILE A 469 -1.94 42.99 -19.60
CA ILE A 469 -3.13 43.10 -20.43
C ILE A 469 -3.21 44.52 -21.03
N PRO A 470 -3.39 44.68 -22.36
CA PRO A 470 -3.56 45.99 -22.98
C PRO A 470 -4.74 46.77 -22.38
N ALA A 471 -4.53 48.05 -22.10
CA ALA A 471 -5.55 48.90 -21.49
C ALA A 471 -6.77 49.13 -22.40
N ASP A 472 -6.54 49.23 -23.72
CA ASP A 472 -7.60 49.36 -24.71
C ASP A 472 -7.78 48.05 -25.47
N LEU A 473 -8.77 47.26 -25.03
CA LEU A 473 -9.14 46.01 -25.69
C LEU A 473 -10.06 46.21 -26.90
N SER A 474 -10.58 47.43 -27.12
CA SER A 474 -11.53 47.69 -28.23
C SER A 474 -10.89 47.53 -29.60
N LEU A 475 -9.56 47.70 -29.68
CA LEU A 475 -8.73 47.52 -30.88
C LEU A 475 -8.58 46.06 -31.31
N TYR A 476 -8.90 45.10 -30.45
CA TYR A 476 -8.72 43.67 -30.71
C TYR A 476 -10.05 43.00 -31.07
N THR A 477 -9.95 41.86 -31.75
CA THR A 477 -11.11 41.05 -32.17
C THR A 477 -11.81 40.45 -30.96
N ASP A 478 -13.14 40.42 -31.00
CA ASP A 478 -13.98 39.98 -29.88
C ASP A 478 -13.69 38.53 -29.47
N ALA A 479 -13.34 37.66 -30.43
CA ALA A 479 -12.99 36.26 -30.17
C ALA A 479 -11.73 36.13 -29.29
N THR A 480 -10.67 36.89 -29.60
CA THR A 480 -9.41 36.84 -28.83
C THR A 480 -9.54 37.53 -27.47
N VAL A 481 -10.31 38.62 -27.41
CA VAL A 481 -10.65 39.29 -26.14
C VAL A 481 -11.46 38.35 -25.23
N LYS A 482 -12.40 37.59 -25.79
CA LYS A 482 -13.16 36.58 -25.03
C LYS A 482 -12.23 35.52 -24.45
N ALA A 483 -11.31 34.96 -25.24
CA ALA A 483 -10.37 33.95 -24.76
C ALA A 483 -9.47 34.48 -23.62
N LEU A 484 -9.02 35.73 -23.70
CA LEU A 484 -8.30 36.38 -22.60
C LEU A 484 -9.14 36.51 -21.34
N ASN A 485 -10.39 36.96 -21.47
CA ASN A 485 -11.30 37.09 -20.32
C ASN A 485 -11.62 35.72 -19.70
N ASP A 486 -11.82 34.68 -20.51
CA ASP A 486 -12.04 33.32 -20.03
C ASP A 486 -10.81 32.82 -19.23
N ALA A 487 -9.59 33.05 -19.72
CA ALA A 487 -8.35 32.69 -19.02
C ALA A 487 -8.20 33.45 -17.69
N LYS A 488 -8.52 34.75 -17.67
CA LYS A 488 -8.52 35.57 -16.45
C LYS A 488 -9.56 35.10 -15.42
N ASN A 489 -10.74 34.71 -15.88
CA ASN A 489 -11.83 34.25 -15.01
C ASN A 489 -11.61 32.83 -14.49
N ALA A 490 -10.77 32.03 -15.16
CA ALA A 490 -10.42 30.68 -14.72
C ALA A 490 -9.47 30.65 -13.50
N VAL A 491 -8.91 31.80 -13.09
CA VAL A 491 -7.99 31.89 -11.95
C VAL A 491 -8.73 31.63 -10.64
N VAL A 492 -8.49 30.45 -10.06
CA VAL A 492 -9.00 30.11 -8.71
C VAL A 492 -8.00 30.60 -7.66
N ARG A 493 -8.48 31.39 -6.70
CA ARG A 493 -7.69 31.95 -5.58
C ARG A 493 -7.79 31.08 -4.33
N GLY A 494 -6.86 31.31 -3.39
CA GLY A 494 -6.84 30.60 -2.11
C GLY A 494 -6.14 29.24 -2.14
N LYS A 495 -5.46 28.91 -3.25
CA LYS A 495 -4.64 27.70 -3.35
C LYS A 495 -3.43 27.76 -2.42
N ASP A 496 -3.00 26.60 -1.96
CA ASP A 496 -1.79 26.45 -1.16
C ASP A 496 -0.58 26.06 -2.01
N ILE A 497 0.60 26.09 -1.40
CA ILE A 497 1.89 25.87 -2.07
C ILE A 497 2.01 24.51 -2.75
N THR A 498 1.22 23.50 -2.35
CA THR A 498 1.23 22.18 -3.01
C THR A 498 0.63 22.25 -4.42
N GLU A 499 -0.20 23.27 -4.68
CA GLU A 499 -0.84 23.53 -5.97
C GLU A 499 -0.11 24.61 -6.78
N GLN A 500 1.14 24.96 -6.44
CA GLN A 500 1.89 26.03 -7.11
C GLN A 500 1.97 25.84 -8.63
N THR A 501 2.08 24.60 -9.12
CA THR A 501 2.10 24.30 -10.56
C THR A 501 0.79 24.72 -11.24
N ALA A 502 -0.35 24.57 -10.58
CA ALA A 502 -1.63 25.02 -11.12
C ALA A 502 -1.72 26.55 -11.16
N VAL A 503 -1.21 27.24 -10.13
CA VAL A 503 -1.13 28.71 -10.09
C VAL A 503 -0.20 29.25 -11.18
N ASP A 504 0.96 28.64 -11.36
CA ASP A 504 1.89 28.96 -12.45
C ASP A 504 1.25 28.70 -13.83
N GLY A 505 0.40 27.67 -13.94
CA GLY A 505 -0.40 27.38 -15.14
C GLY A 505 -1.40 28.49 -15.47
N TYR A 506 -2.03 29.11 -14.48
CA TYR A 506 -2.91 30.26 -14.71
C TYR A 506 -2.17 31.45 -15.31
N ALA A 507 -0.97 31.77 -14.77
CA ALA A 507 -0.14 32.84 -15.30
C ALA A 507 0.21 32.57 -16.77
N ALA A 508 0.68 31.34 -17.08
CA ALA A 508 1.01 30.94 -18.43
C ALA A 508 -0.20 31.02 -19.39
N ALA A 509 -1.40 30.64 -18.94
CA ALA A 509 -2.61 30.74 -19.75
C ALA A 509 -2.96 32.19 -20.10
N ILE A 510 -2.82 33.11 -19.14
CA ILE A 510 -3.05 34.55 -19.37
C ILE A 510 -2.01 35.12 -20.33
N GLU A 511 -0.72 34.81 -20.14
CA GLU A 511 0.34 35.27 -21.05
C GLU A 511 0.14 34.75 -22.48
N ASN A 512 -0.24 33.49 -22.64
CA ASN A 512 -0.56 32.91 -23.95
C ASN A 512 -1.78 33.59 -24.60
N ALA A 513 -2.81 33.90 -23.81
CA ALA A 513 -3.99 34.60 -24.33
C ALA A 513 -3.68 36.04 -24.73
N ILE A 514 -2.81 36.75 -23.98
CA ILE A 514 -2.31 38.08 -24.35
C ILE A 514 -1.53 38.00 -25.67
N ALA A 515 -0.62 37.02 -25.80
CA ALA A 515 0.16 36.82 -27.02
C ALA A 515 -0.72 36.46 -28.25
N ALA A 516 -1.88 35.84 -28.02
CA ALA A 516 -2.84 35.48 -29.06
C ALA A 516 -3.81 36.62 -29.45
N LEU A 517 -3.75 37.78 -28.79
CA LEU A 517 -4.60 38.92 -29.11
C LEU A 517 -4.37 39.38 -30.56
N THR A 518 -5.45 39.47 -31.32
CA THR A 518 -5.42 39.86 -32.74
C THR A 518 -6.15 41.16 -32.96
N TYR A 519 -5.50 42.15 -33.57
CA TYR A 519 -6.12 43.44 -33.88
C TYR A 519 -7.29 43.31 -34.86
N LYS A 520 -8.28 44.19 -34.73
CA LYS A 520 -9.33 44.37 -35.74
C LYS A 520 -8.73 44.92 -37.03
N SER A 521 -9.34 44.60 -38.17
CA SER A 521 -9.00 45.22 -39.45
C SER A 521 -9.30 46.72 -39.42
N ALA A 522 -8.51 47.52 -40.15
CA ALA A 522 -8.85 48.92 -40.38
C ALA A 522 -10.15 49.04 -41.18
N ASP A 523 -10.87 50.14 -40.98
CA ASP A 523 -12.06 50.48 -41.76
C ASP A 523 -11.65 51.12 -43.09
N TYR A 524 -11.91 50.43 -44.20
CA TYR A 524 -11.63 50.89 -45.56
C TYR A 524 -12.85 51.53 -46.24
N SER A 525 -13.99 51.69 -45.55
CA SER A 525 -15.22 52.25 -46.12
C SER A 525 -14.98 53.57 -46.86
N LYS A 526 -14.23 54.50 -46.26
CA LYS A 526 -13.85 55.79 -46.87
C LYS A 526 -12.98 55.64 -48.12
N VAL A 527 -12.10 54.65 -48.18
CA VAL A 527 -11.29 54.35 -49.37
C VAL A 527 -12.19 53.85 -50.49
N GLU A 528 -13.12 52.95 -50.19
CA GLU A 528 -14.10 52.47 -51.18
C GLU A 528 -14.98 53.59 -51.70
N GLU A 529 -15.46 54.47 -50.81
CA GLU A 529 -16.24 55.65 -51.18
C GLU A 529 -15.45 56.61 -52.08
N ALA A 530 -14.16 56.84 -51.78
CA ALA A 530 -13.30 57.68 -52.60
C ALA A 530 -13.06 57.08 -53.99
N ILE A 531 -12.84 55.76 -54.07
CA ILE A 531 -12.71 55.03 -55.33
C ILE A 531 -14.00 55.10 -56.14
N ALA A 532 -15.17 55.05 -55.50
CA ALA A 532 -16.46 55.13 -56.16
C ALA A 532 -16.75 56.52 -56.79
N LYS A 533 -16.10 57.60 -56.31
CA LYS A 533 -16.22 58.95 -56.88
C LYS A 533 -15.39 59.18 -58.14
N ILE A 534 -14.54 58.24 -58.51
CA ILE A 534 -13.73 58.33 -59.73
C ILE A 534 -14.67 58.35 -60.95
N PRO A 535 -14.59 59.37 -61.84
CA PRO A 535 -15.39 59.42 -63.05
C PRO A 535 -15.17 58.17 -63.93
N ALA A 536 -16.26 57.59 -64.45
CA ALA A 536 -16.20 56.38 -65.27
C ALA A 536 -15.48 56.59 -66.60
N ASP A 537 -15.55 57.81 -67.15
CA ASP A 537 -14.83 58.21 -68.35
C ASP A 537 -13.71 59.20 -68.00
N LEU A 538 -12.48 58.69 -68.01
CA LEU A 538 -11.27 59.47 -67.73
C LEU A 538 -10.69 60.12 -68.99
N SER A 539 -11.21 59.81 -70.19
CA SER A 539 -10.67 60.33 -71.47
C SER A 539 -10.79 61.85 -71.60
N LEU A 540 -11.76 62.43 -70.88
CA LEU A 540 -12.10 63.85 -70.82
C LEU A 540 -11.13 64.69 -69.98
N TYR A 541 -10.22 64.07 -69.25
CA TYR A 541 -9.28 64.75 -68.33
C TYR A 541 -7.84 64.68 -68.85
N THR A 542 -6.97 65.58 -68.38
CA THR A 542 -5.57 65.63 -68.82
C THR A 542 -4.80 64.38 -68.36
N ASP A 543 -3.84 63.95 -69.19
CA ASP A 543 -3.08 62.72 -68.93
C ASP A 543 -2.23 62.83 -67.65
N ALA A 544 -1.80 64.05 -67.29
CA ALA A 544 -1.04 64.32 -66.07
C ALA A 544 -1.88 64.10 -64.79
N THR A 545 -3.11 64.63 -64.73
CA THR A 545 -3.98 64.48 -63.56
C THR A 545 -4.56 63.06 -63.46
N VAL A 546 -4.83 62.40 -64.59
CA VAL A 546 -5.23 60.98 -64.63
C VAL A 546 -4.10 60.07 -64.14
N LYS A 547 -2.84 60.37 -64.49
CA LYS A 547 -1.70 59.62 -63.97
C LYS A 547 -1.60 59.74 -62.43
N ALA A 548 -1.73 60.95 -61.89
CA ALA A 548 -1.70 61.19 -60.45
C ALA A 548 -2.81 60.41 -59.70
N LEU A 549 -4.02 60.34 -60.27
CA LEU A 549 -5.12 59.54 -59.72
C LEU A 549 -4.81 58.04 -59.70
N ASN A 550 -4.27 57.50 -60.80
CA ASN A 550 -3.90 56.08 -60.89
C ASN A 550 -2.74 55.74 -59.94
N ASP A 551 -1.76 56.63 -59.79
CA ASP A 551 -0.68 56.49 -58.81
C ASP A 551 -1.24 56.42 -57.38
N ALA A 552 -2.21 57.30 -57.03
CA ALA A 552 -2.87 57.30 -55.72
C ALA A 552 -3.69 56.02 -55.46
N LYS A 553 -4.39 55.51 -56.48
CA LYS A 553 -5.15 54.24 -56.39
C LYS A 553 -4.23 53.03 -56.22
N ASN A 554 -3.13 52.98 -56.97
CA ASN A 554 -2.16 51.88 -56.88
C ASN A 554 -1.35 51.90 -55.58
N ALA A 555 -1.25 53.06 -54.93
CA ALA A 555 -0.62 53.19 -53.61
C ALA A 555 -1.47 52.62 -52.45
N VAL A 556 -2.71 52.19 -52.70
CA VAL A 556 -3.57 51.61 -51.65
C VAL A 556 -3.05 50.24 -51.21
N VAL A 557 -2.60 50.15 -49.97
CA VAL A 557 -2.16 48.90 -49.33
C VAL A 557 -3.29 48.31 -48.49
N ARG A 558 -3.68 47.07 -48.80
CA ARG A 558 -4.73 46.32 -48.09
C ARG A 558 -4.16 45.44 -46.97
N GLY A 559 -5.03 45.05 -46.03
CA GLY A 559 -4.67 44.20 -44.90
C GLY A 559 -4.10 44.96 -43.70
N LYS A 560 -4.25 46.28 -43.65
CA LYS A 560 -3.89 47.06 -42.47
C LYS A 560 -4.87 46.81 -41.33
N ASN A 561 -4.36 46.88 -40.10
CA ASN A 561 -5.17 46.75 -38.91
C ASN A 561 -5.55 48.14 -38.34
N ILE A 562 -6.44 48.16 -37.37
CA ILE A 562 -7.03 49.37 -36.79
C ILE A 562 -5.99 50.37 -36.23
N THR A 563 -4.79 49.92 -35.83
CA THR A 563 -3.72 50.82 -35.36
C THR A 563 -3.14 51.70 -36.47
N GLU A 564 -3.36 51.33 -37.74
CA GLU A 564 -2.91 52.06 -38.92
C GLU A 564 -4.05 52.85 -39.60
N GLN A 565 -5.17 53.09 -38.87
CA GLN A 565 -6.36 53.73 -39.44
C GLN A 565 -6.07 55.10 -40.06
N GLU A 566 -5.18 55.91 -39.47
CA GLU A 566 -4.78 57.19 -40.04
C GLU A 566 -4.12 57.03 -41.43
N THR A 567 -3.38 55.95 -41.65
CA THR A 567 -2.78 55.66 -42.96
C THR A 567 -3.86 55.28 -43.97
N VAL A 568 -4.87 54.51 -43.56
CA VAL A 568 -6.03 54.16 -44.41
C VAL A 568 -6.86 55.40 -44.74
N ASP A 569 -7.10 56.27 -43.75
CA ASP A 569 -7.79 57.54 -43.94
C ASP A 569 -6.99 58.49 -44.87
N ALA A 570 -5.65 58.50 -44.76
CA ALA A 570 -4.77 59.27 -45.66
C ALA A 570 -4.81 58.74 -47.10
N MET A 571 -4.88 57.41 -47.31
CA MET A 571 -5.10 56.83 -48.64
C MET A 571 -6.44 57.30 -49.24
N ALA A 572 -7.51 57.27 -48.45
CA ALA A 572 -8.81 57.78 -48.89
C ALA A 572 -8.75 59.27 -49.25
N LYS A 573 -8.04 60.07 -48.45
CA LYS A 573 -7.83 61.49 -48.71
C LYS A 573 -7.05 61.71 -50.01
N ALA A 574 -5.95 60.99 -50.23
CA ALA A 574 -5.14 61.10 -51.44
C ALA A 574 -5.95 60.81 -52.71
N ILE A 575 -6.84 59.81 -52.67
CA ILE A 575 -7.76 59.52 -53.78
C ILE A 575 -8.76 60.67 -53.97
N ASN A 576 -9.40 61.16 -52.90
CA ASN A 576 -10.33 62.30 -53.00
C ASN A 576 -9.66 63.58 -53.52
N ASP A 577 -8.43 63.87 -53.07
CA ASP A 577 -7.64 65.02 -53.51
C ASP A 577 -7.31 64.89 -55.01
N ALA A 578 -6.86 63.71 -55.45
CA ALA A 578 -6.56 63.44 -56.85
C ALA A 578 -7.81 63.48 -57.74
N VAL A 579 -8.96 63.02 -57.25
CA VAL A 579 -10.25 63.16 -57.94
C VAL A 579 -10.64 64.64 -58.06
N SER A 580 -10.44 65.43 -57.00
CA SER A 580 -10.76 66.87 -56.99
C SER A 580 -9.82 67.71 -57.85
N ALA A 581 -8.58 67.24 -58.05
CA ALA A 581 -7.56 67.88 -58.88
C ALA A 581 -7.60 67.45 -60.36
N LEU A 582 -8.61 66.68 -60.79
CA LEU A 582 -8.78 66.32 -62.19
C LEU A 582 -9.09 67.57 -63.04
N GLU A 583 -8.23 67.83 -64.02
CA GLU A 583 -8.39 68.95 -64.95
C GLU A 583 -8.98 68.45 -66.26
N ALA A 584 -10.08 69.06 -66.72
CA ALA A 584 -10.67 68.75 -68.02
C ALA A 584 -9.70 69.13 -69.14
N LYS A 585 -9.62 68.30 -70.18
CA LYS A 585 -8.91 68.69 -71.41
C LYS A 585 -9.55 69.96 -71.97
N PRO A 586 -8.76 70.95 -72.42
CA PRO A 586 -9.31 72.18 -72.96
C PRO A 586 -10.24 71.85 -74.13
N THR A 587 -11.50 72.27 -74.03
CA THR A 587 -12.45 72.22 -75.15
C THR A 587 -11.92 73.13 -76.26
N PRO A 588 -11.81 72.65 -77.51
CA PRO A 588 -11.47 73.52 -78.62
C PRO A 588 -12.60 74.55 -78.79
N GLU A 589 -12.27 75.84 -78.64
CA GLU A 589 -13.17 76.90 -79.09
C GLU A 589 -13.39 76.80 -80.60
N PRO A 590 -14.60 77.12 -81.10
CA PRO A 590 -14.91 77.06 -82.53
C PRO A 590 -14.23 78.23 -83.23
N ASP A 591 -13.32 77.91 -84.16
CA ASP A 591 -12.68 78.89 -85.05
C ASP A 591 -13.58 79.11 -86.28
N ASP A 592 -14.11 80.32 -86.38
CA ASP A 592 -14.92 80.79 -87.50
C ASP A 592 -14.10 81.79 -88.34
N SER A 593 -13.79 81.34 -89.55
CA SER A 593 -13.56 82.06 -90.81
C SER A 593 -12.51 83.20 -90.96
N ASP A 594 -11.67 82.94 -91.99
CA ASP A 594 -11.15 83.86 -93.02
C ASP A 594 -9.93 84.78 -92.77
N SER A 595 -8.75 84.15 -92.97
CA SER A 595 -7.58 84.49 -93.83
C SER A 595 -7.37 85.90 -94.45
N PRO A 596 -6.16 86.29 -94.95
CA PRO A 596 -4.84 85.64 -94.95
C PRO A 596 -3.63 86.57 -94.59
N GLN A 597 -2.40 86.02 -94.63
CA GLN A 597 -1.23 86.55 -95.38
C GLN A 597 0.12 86.69 -94.62
N THR A 598 1.00 85.70 -94.89
CA THR A 598 2.47 85.68 -95.11
C THR A 598 3.49 86.30 -94.14
N GLY A 599 4.55 85.54 -93.84
CA GLY A 599 5.88 86.09 -93.54
C GLY A 599 6.80 85.14 -92.77
N ASP A 600 7.86 84.66 -93.42
CA ASP A 600 8.94 83.80 -92.91
C ASP A 600 9.52 84.18 -91.54
N ASN A 601 9.97 83.18 -90.75
CA ASN A 601 11.39 83.06 -90.35
C ASN A 601 11.73 81.75 -89.63
N SER A 602 12.86 81.21 -90.06
CA SER A 602 13.38 79.87 -89.83
C SER A 602 14.24 79.78 -88.55
N ASN A 603 14.29 78.58 -87.96
CA ASN A 603 15.44 77.97 -87.28
C ASN A 603 16.13 78.71 -86.09
N ILE A 604 15.60 78.51 -84.88
CA ILE A 604 16.37 78.70 -83.62
C ILE A 604 16.81 77.38 -82.98
N TRP A 605 16.16 76.25 -83.29
CA TRP A 605 16.54 74.93 -82.76
C TRP A 605 17.72 74.28 -83.49
N LEU A 606 18.03 74.76 -84.70
CA LEU A 606 19.29 74.48 -85.39
C LEU A 606 20.52 74.96 -84.60
N TRP A 607 20.33 75.90 -83.65
CA TRP A 607 21.40 76.42 -82.78
C TRP A 607 21.50 75.72 -81.42
N LEU A 608 20.44 75.06 -80.94
CA LEU A 608 20.49 74.29 -79.69
C LEU A 608 20.99 72.85 -79.89
N GLY A 609 20.93 72.33 -81.12
CA GLY A 609 21.60 71.08 -81.52
C GLY A 609 23.13 71.17 -81.59
N LEU A 610 23.73 72.37 -81.50
CA LEU A 610 25.18 72.57 -81.71
C LEU A 610 26.00 72.66 -80.41
N MET A 611 25.38 72.64 -79.21
CA MET A 611 26.05 73.00 -77.93
C MET A 611 26.13 71.90 -76.86
N LEU A 612 25.59 70.69 -77.05
CA LEU A 612 25.64 69.64 -76.01
C LEU A 612 26.32 68.33 -76.44
N LEU A 613 27.09 68.36 -77.53
CA LEU A 613 28.02 67.30 -77.94
C LEU A 613 29.46 67.56 -77.44
N SER A 614 29.64 67.79 -76.13
CA SER A 614 30.99 67.72 -75.51
C SER A 614 30.93 67.23 -74.06
N CYS A 615 31.72 66.18 -73.77
CA CYS A 615 31.81 65.33 -72.56
C CYS A 615 30.72 64.22 -72.51
N GLY A 616 30.88 62.95 -72.91
CA GLY A 616 32.04 62.03 -72.93
C GLY A 616 32.35 61.54 -71.50
N GLY A 617 32.25 60.28 -71.06
CA GLY A 617 31.80 58.99 -71.57
C GLY A 617 32.02 57.90 -70.49
N VAL A 618 31.63 56.65 -70.78
CA VAL A 618 32.29 55.39 -70.34
C VAL A 618 32.00 54.75 -68.94
N ILE A 619 31.22 53.65 -68.99
CA ILE A 619 31.44 52.25 -68.49
C ILE A 619 31.68 51.94 -66.98
N GLY A 620 30.78 51.13 -66.38
CA GLY A 620 31.00 49.71 -66.00
C GLY A 620 31.66 49.28 -64.66
N THR A 621 31.01 48.28 -64.03
CA THR A 621 31.56 47.07 -63.37
C THR A 621 32.37 47.13 -62.04
N THR A 622 31.75 46.55 -61.00
CA THR A 622 32.27 45.56 -60.00
C THR A 622 33.61 45.72 -59.24
N VAL A 623 33.51 45.57 -57.90
CA VAL A 623 34.29 44.65 -57.03
C VAL A 623 35.68 45.10 -56.50
N TYR A 624 35.77 45.11 -55.15
CA TYR A 624 36.88 44.64 -54.29
C TYR A 624 38.05 45.56 -53.88
N SER A 625 37.99 45.96 -52.60
CA SER A 625 39.01 45.72 -51.55
C SER A 625 40.20 46.67 -51.32
N LYS A 626 40.63 46.57 -50.04
CA LYS A 626 41.92 46.90 -49.40
C LYS A 626 42.10 48.37 -49.04
N LYS A 627 42.59 48.73 -47.84
CA LYS A 627 43.27 48.04 -46.71
C LYS A 627 43.21 49.03 -45.52
N ARG A 628 42.85 48.64 -44.29
CA ARG A 628 43.61 47.88 -43.27
C ARG A 628 44.71 48.69 -42.57
N LYS A 629 44.59 48.86 -41.24
CA LYS A 629 45.61 48.71 -40.15
C LYS A 629 45.16 49.52 -38.90
N ALA A 630 45.41 49.16 -37.64
CA ALA A 630 46.13 48.06 -36.96
C ALA A 630 45.67 48.03 -35.48
N ALA A 631 45.62 46.87 -34.82
CA ALA A 631 46.47 46.41 -33.69
C ALA A 631 45.52 46.07 -32.52
N ARG A 632 45.63 44.99 -31.75
CA ARG A 632 46.67 43.97 -31.56
C ARG A 632 46.01 42.69 -31.08
#